data_AF-A0A352LPY2-F1
#
_entry.id   AF-A0A352LPY2-F1
#
_cell.length_a   1.000
_cell.length_b   1.000
_cell.length_c   1.000
_cell.angle_alpha   90.00
_cell.angle_beta   90.00
_cell.angle_gamma   90.00
#
_symmetry.space_group_name_H-M   'P 1'
#
loop_
_entity.id
_entity.type
_entity.pdbx_description
1 polymer ?
#
loop_
_entity_poly.entity_id
_entity_poly.type
_entity_poly.pdbx_seq_one_letter_code
_entity_poly.pdbx_strand_id
1 'polypeptide(L)'
;MQQARRAQQGQPSSVSPEISQAAQKVGSGLKRLGQRVMIHAAGMLFFAPAVASLTAEGVDKFIAGLLAYLAFICMVPRGPAAERAWYIPSAAGLVQWALAGLLGMPLATAAFMGGLQAFALRSILKKLQMSTEWVTAFFLLAGLTALFTTSAITGLSWVAFASMIPIAGAGWLIDQAIGRITEAKNKEKLVAEILERFKALAENKQLGSSVLAELDILSTRASQFFTTINKGGHTDDALIARINSITREMFGAKTDKSASERLLTGMQDLSDELDRILQERGGPSSGIIDEFRGYEQQVRELLIAKRSLAIEPARHIDAIAYASYGIIKQMRADPTDKPAGEKFLKRYLKATAEVVSERRRLEESTAANRSQALESALTRSDEVLEHMAKAFQDEEQYLLNNDTVNFTAQLNALDTFMKMRGH
;
A
#
# COMPACT_ATOMS: atom_id res chain seq x y z
N MET A 1 -49.37 -30.77 23.56
CA MET A 1 -48.53 -30.60 22.36
C MET A 1 -47.72 -29.29 22.30
N GLN A 2 -47.39 -28.63 23.43
CA GLN A 2 -46.50 -27.45 23.44
C GLN A 2 -45.18 -27.65 24.20
N GLN A 3 -45.00 -28.77 24.91
CA GLN A 3 -43.71 -29.11 25.55
C GLN A 3 -42.80 -29.99 24.67
N ALA A 4 -43.34 -30.61 23.62
CA ALA A 4 -42.55 -31.45 22.70
C ALA A 4 -41.82 -30.66 21.58
N ARG A 5 -42.10 -29.35 21.42
CA ARG A 5 -41.39 -28.49 20.45
C ARG A 5 -40.16 -27.76 21.02
N ARG A 6 -39.93 -27.82 22.34
CA ARG A 6 -38.73 -27.23 22.97
C ARG A 6 -37.50 -28.15 22.96
N ALA A 7 -37.66 -29.42 22.58
CA ALA A 7 -36.56 -30.40 22.53
C ALA A 7 -35.85 -30.50 21.16
N GLN A 8 -36.27 -29.73 20.15
CA GLN A 8 -35.67 -29.74 18.79
C GLN A 8 -34.90 -28.46 18.42
N GLN A 9 -34.59 -27.60 19.38
CA GLN A 9 -33.67 -26.46 19.20
C GLN A 9 -32.32 -26.68 19.89
N GLY A 10 -31.84 -27.92 19.92
CA GLY A 10 -30.42 -28.20 20.13
C GLY A 10 -29.64 -27.88 18.86
N GLN A 11 -29.55 -26.60 18.48
CA GLN A 11 -28.45 -26.16 17.62
C GLN A 11 -27.15 -26.56 18.34
N PRO A 12 -26.16 -27.17 17.65
CA PRO A 12 -24.85 -27.38 18.25
C PRO A 12 -24.37 -26.02 18.71
N SER A 13 -24.13 -25.89 20.02
CA SER A 13 -23.57 -24.70 20.62
C SER A 13 -22.38 -24.26 19.76
N SER A 14 -22.54 -23.13 19.08
CA SER A 14 -21.45 -22.49 18.35
C SER A 14 -20.32 -22.35 19.34
N VAL A 15 -19.27 -23.13 19.14
CA VAL A 15 -18.03 -23.08 19.91
C VAL A 15 -17.68 -21.60 20.07
N SER A 16 -17.64 -21.11 21.31
CA SER A 16 -17.34 -19.69 21.59
C SER A 16 -16.10 -19.27 20.77
N PRO A 17 -16.07 -18.07 20.17
CA PRO A 17 -14.95 -17.61 19.35
C PRO A 17 -13.59 -17.85 20.02
N GLU A 18 -13.54 -17.72 21.34
CA GLU A 18 -12.36 -17.99 22.17
C GLU A 18 -11.92 -19.47 22.15
N ILE A 19 -12.86 -20.41 22.22
CA ILE A 19 -12.59 -21.86 22.15
C ILE A 19 -12.15 -22.23 20.72
N SER A 20 -12.74 -21.61 19.70
CA SER A 20 -12.34 -21.84 18.30
C SER A 20 -10.93 -21.31 18.00
N GLN A 21 -10.57 -20.15 18.54
CA GLN A 21 -9.23 -19.58 18.46
C GLN A 21 -8.21 -20.39 19.27
N ALA A 22 -8.59 -20.86 20.47
CA ALA A 22 -7.75 -21.75 21.27
C ALA A 22 -7.48 -23.08 20.54
N ALA A 23 -8.51 -23.70 19.95
CA ALA A 23 -8.37 -24.93 19.17
C ALA A 23 -7.49 -24.73 17.91
N GLN A 24 -7.65 -23.62 17.20
CA GLN A 24 -6.77 -23.26 16.07
C GLN A 24 -5.32 -23.01 16.51
N LYS A 25 -5.11 -22.38 17.67
CA LYS A 25 -3.78 -22.13 18.24
C LYS A 25 -3.10 -23.45 18.66
N VAL A 26 -3.85 -24.37 19.26
CA VAL A 26 -3.36 -25.71 19.61
C VAL A 26 -3.04 -26.53 18.36
N GLY A 27 -3.94 -26.55 17.36
CA GLY A 27 -3.72 -27.28 16.10
C GLY A 27 -2.51 -26.76 15.30
N SER A 28 -2.33 -25.44 15.24
CA SER A 28 -1.14 -24.84 14.61
C SER A 28 0.15 -25.10 15.39
N GLY A 29 0.08 -25.15 16.73
CA GLY A 29 1.19 -25.57 17.59
C GLY A 29 1.62 -27.01 17.36
N LEU A 30 0.66 -27.94 17.28
CA LEU A 30 0.92 -29.37 17.05
C LEU A 30 1.56 -29.62 15.67
N LYS A 31 1.09 -28.91 14.64
CA LYS A 31 1.66 -28.99 13.28
C LYS A 31 3.13 -28.52 13.25
N ARG A 32 3.42 -27.41 13.94
CA ARG A 32 4.80 -26.88 14.07
C ARG A 32 5.71 -27.84 14.85
N LEU A 33 5.18 -28.48 15.90
CA LEU A 33 5.91 -29.50 16.66
C LEU A 33 6.22 -30.73 15.78
N GLY A 34 5.21 -31.25 15.05
CA GLY A 34 5.39 -32.38 14.14
C GLY A 34 6.43 -32.11 13.04
N GLN A 35 6.39 -30.91 12.43
CA GLN A 35 7.41 -30.51 11.44
C GLN A 35 8.82 -30.47 12.04
N ARG A 36 8.97 -29.96 13.27
CA ARG A 36 10.27 -29.94 13.96
C ARG A 36 10.79 -31.35 14.21
N VAL A 37 9.95 -32.24 14.73
CA VAL A 37 10.30 -33.65 14.98
C VAL A 37 10.73 -34.33 13.69
N MET A 38 10.00 -34.14 12.60
CA MET A 38 10.36 -34.69 11.29
C MET A 38 11.72 -34.21 10.78
N ILE A 39 12.04 -32.92 10.94
CA ILE A 39 13.34 -32.37 10.54
C ILE A 39 14.46 -32.99 11.40
N HIS A 40 14.26 -33.11 12.71
CA HIS A 40 15.25 -33.73 13.58
C HIS A 40 15.45 -35.22 13.27
N ALA A 41 14.35 -35.96 13.02
CA ALA A 41 14.41 -37.35 12.58
C ALA A 41 15.13 -37.50 11.23
N ALA A 42 14.82 -36.64 10.26
CA ALA A 42 15.49 -36.63 8.96
C ALA A 42 17.01 -36.39 9.09
N GLY A 43 17.39 -35.42 9.93
CA GLY A 43 18.78 -35.11 10.21
C GLY A 43 19.52 -36.26 10.88
N MET A 44 18.91 -36.89 11.88
CA MET A 44 19.53 -37.94 12.69
C MET A 44 19.59 -39.30 11.99
N LEU A 45 18.54 -39.67 11.24
CA LEU A 45 18.42 -41.02 10.65
C LEU A 45 19.00 -41.12 9.24
N PHE A 46 19.07 -40.00 8.49
CA PHE A 46 19.49 -40.04 7.09
C PHE A 46 20.72 -39.16 6.84
N PHE A 47 20.64 -37.87 7.15
CA PHE A 47 21.70 -36.93 6.78
C PHE A 47 23.01 -37.18 7.54
N ALA A 48 22.95 -37.27 8.87
CA ALA A 48 24.14 -37.45 9.70
C ALA A 48 24.87 -38.78 9.43
N PRO A 49 24.17 -39.94 9.33
CA PRO A 49 24.84 -41.20 8.98
C PRO A 49 25.45 -41.18 7.57
N ALA A 50 24.76 -40.59 6.59
CA ALA A 50 25.26 -40.50 5.23
C ALA A 50 26.56 -39.66 5.17
N VAL A 51 26.56 -38.46 5.75
CA VAL A 51 27.74 -37.59 5.76
C VAL A 51 28.88 -38.21 6.58
N ALA A 52 28.59 -38.84 7.72
CA ALA A 52 29.60 -39.53 8.52
C ALA A 52 30.23 -40.71 7.77
N SER A 53 29.44 -41.46 6.99
CA SER A 53 29.94 -42.59 6.20
C SER A 53 30.83 -42.18 5.02
N LEU A 54 30.62 -40.96 4.50
CA LEU A 54 31.36 -40.39 3.37
C LEU A 54 32.54 -39.51 3.82
N THR A 55 32.70 -39.29 5.13
CA THR A 55 33.81 -38.51 5.67
C THR A 55 35.08 -39.37 5.67
N ALA A 56 36.17 -38.82 5.13
CA ALA A 56 37.45 -39.52 5.00
C ALA A 56 38.01 -40.02 6.35
N GLU A 57 38.90 -41.02 6.28
CA GLU A 57 39.57 -41.59 7.45
C GLU A 57 40.39 -40.51 8.19
N GLY A 58 40.16 -40.36 9.49
CA GLY A 58 40.83 -39.35 10.34
C GLY A 58 39.91 -38.55 11.25
N VAL A 59 38.59 -38.58 11.01
CA VAL A 59 37.57 -38.04 11.94
C VAL A 59 36.77 -39.19 12.53
N ASP A 60 36.61 -39.19 13.86
CA ASP A 60 35.76 -40.17 14.53
C ASP A 60 34.32 -40.11 13.96
N LYS A 61 33.75 -41.26 13.61
CA LYS A 61 32.45 -41.34 12.91
C LYS A 61 31.30 -40.80 13.76
N PHE A 62 31.39 -40.91 15.09
CA PHE A 62 30.40 -40.34 16.00
C PHE A 62 30.49 -38.81 16.00
N ILE A 63 31.70 -38.25 16.08
CA ILE A 63 31.93 -36.79 15.97
C ILE A 63 31.47 -36.27 14.60
N ALA A 64 31.82 -36.97 13.50
CA ALA A 64 31.40 -36.60 12.15
C ALA A 64 29.86 -36.58 12.01
N GLY A 65 29.17 -37.58 12.58
CA GLY A 65 27.71 -37.63 12.61
C GLY A 65 27.09 -36.48 13.40
N LEU A 66 27.66 -36.14 14.56
CA LEU A 66 27.19 -35.02 15.38
C LEU A 66 27.36 -33.67 14.65
N LEU A 67 28.51 -33.44 14.03
CA LEU A 67 28.79 -32.23 13.24
C LEU A 67 27.84 -32.10 12.05
N ALA A 68 27.62 -33.18 11.31
CA ALA A 68 26.68 -33.22 10.19
C ALA A 68 25.23 -32.98 10.64
N TYR A 69 24.83 -33.55 11.77
CA TYR A 69 23.50 -33.30 12.34
C TYR A 69 23.32 -31.82 12.70
N LEU A 70 24.30 -31.21 13.38
CA LEU A 70 24.30 -29.79 13.73
C LEU A 70 24.26 -28.90 12.48
N ALA A 71 24.99 -29.28 11.43
CA ALA A 71 24.95 -28.61 10.15
C ALA A 71 23.53 -28.60 9.55
N PHE A 72 22.90 -29.77 9.51
CA PHE A 72 21.59 -29.97 8.93
C PHE A 72 20.51 -29.13 9.63
N ILE A 73 20.48 -29.16 10.95
CA ILE A 73 19.49 -28.40 11.72
C ILE A 73 19.63 -26.88 11.53
N CYS A 74 20.83 -26.40 11.23
CA CYS A 74 21.10 -24.98 10.98
C CYS A 74 20.77 -24.58 9.55
N MET A 75 21.06 -25.43 8.56
CA MET A 75 20.82 -25.14 7.14
C MET A 75 19.39 -25.41 6.68
N VAL A 76 18.60 -26.21 7.39
CA VAL A 76 17.20 -26.43 7.01
C VAL A 76 16.33 -25.25 7.43
N PRO A 77 15.60 -24.60 6.50
CA PRO A 77 14.66 -23.54 6.84
C PRO A 77 13.49 -24.12 7.63
N ARG A 78 13.23 -23.58 8.83
CA ARG A 78 12.15 -24.01 9.73
C ARG A 78 11.02 -22.98 9.89
N GLY A 79 11.19 -21.81 9.29
CA GLY A 79 10.17 -20.77 9.21
C GLY A 79 9.24 -20.98 8.01
N PRO A 80 8.24 -20.09 7.83
CA PRO A 80 7.49 -20.01 6.58
C PRO A 80 8.47 -19.95 5.40
N ALA A 81 8.22 -20.71 4.33
CA ALA A 81 9.11 -20.78 3.17
C ALA A 81 9.43 -19.41 2.53
N ALA A 82 8.59 -18.40 2.79
CA ALA A 82 8.74 -17.03 2.31
C ALA A 82 9.57 -16.11 3.24
N GLU A 83 9.95 -16.54 4.45
CA GLU A 83 10.68 -15.69 5.39
C GLU A 83 12.17 -15.63 5.02
N ARG A 84 12.61 -14.42 4.64
CA ARG A 84 13.98 -14.10 4.17
C ARG A 84 15.08 -14.53 5.13
N ALA A 85 14.81 -14.37 6.43
CA ALA A 85 15.71 -14.77 7.50
C ALA A 85 15.96 -16.29 7.59
N TRP A 86 15.24 -17.11 6.81
CA TRP A 86 15.46 -18.56 6.78
C TRP A 86 16.15 -19.03 5.51
N TYR A 87 15.67 -18.64 4.32
CA TYR A 87 16.25 -19.18 3.09
C TYR A 87 17.59 -18.54 2.72
N ILE A 88 17.81 -17.25 3.01
CA ILE A 88 19.08 -16.56 2.69
C ILE A 88 20.24 -17.16 3.52
N PRO A 89 20.11 -17.33 4.84
CA PRO A 89 21.17 -17.98 5.61
C PRO A 89 21.38 -19.45 5.24
N SER A 90 20.31 -20.15 4.88
CA SER A 90 20.41 -21.55 4.42
C SER A 90 21.21 -21.66 3.13
N ALA A 91 20.94 -20.78 2.15
CA ALA A 91 21.70 -20.73 0.90
C ALA A 91 23.17 -20.35 1.14
N ALA A 92 23.43 -19.36 2.00
CA ALA A 92 24.79 -18.99 2.40
C ALA A 92 25.53 -20.16 3.07
N GLY A 93 24.84 -20.95 3.89
CA GLY A 93 25.39 -22.16 4.50
C GLY A 93 25.74 -23.24 3.48
N LEU A 94 24.88 -23.49 2.48
CA LEU A 94 25.19 -24.42 1.39
C LEU A 94 26.39 -23.98 0.56
N VAL A 95 26.50 -22.68 0.25
CA VAL A 95 27.67 -22.11 -0.45
C VAL A 95 28.93 -22.30 0.38
N GLN A 96 28.87 -22.02 1.68
CA GLN A 96 30.01 -22.23 2.58
C GLN A 96 30.39 -23.72 2.69
N TRP A 97 29.42 -24.64 2.74
CA TRP A 97 29.69 -26.08 2.74
C TRP A 97 30.42 -26.51 1.47
N ALA A 98 29.92 -26.11 0.30
CA ALA A 98 30.55 -26.43 -0.98
C ALA A 98 31.97 -25.86 -1.06
N LEU A 99 32.16 -24.60 -0.67
CA LEU A 99 33.48 -23.96 -0.67
C LEU A 99 34.46 -24.64 0.28
N ALA A 100 34.04 -24.96 1.51
CA ALA A 100 34.86 -25.69 2.47
C ALA A 100 35.26 -27.08 1.95
N GLY A 101 34.36 -27.79 1.28
CA GLY A 101 34.66 -29.07 0.63
C GLY A 101 35.66 -28.93 -0.52
N LEU A 102 35.54 -27.90 -1.36
CA LEU A 102 36.49 -27.60 -2.43
C LEU A 102 37.89 -27.23 -1.90
N LEU A 103 37.96 -26.64 -0.71
CA LEU A 103 39.21 -26.34 -0.01
C LEU A 103 39.82 -27.56 0.72
N GLY A 104 39.28 -28.76 0.47
CA GLY A 104 39.84 -30.02 0.98
C GLY A 104 39.44 -30.37 2.42
N MET A 105 38.46 -29.69 3.01
CA MET A 105 37.99 -30.05 4.35
C MET A 105 37.21 -31.37 4.31
N PRO A 106 37.34 -32.23 5.35
CA PRO A 106 36.51 -33.41 5.50
C PRO A 106 35.01 -33.05 5.43
N LEU A 107 34.21 -33.90 4.80
CA LEU A 107 32.83 -33.58 4.45
C LEU A 107 31.97 -33.16 5.66
N ALA A 108 32.09 -33.84 6.79
CA ALA A 108 31.39 -33.48 8.03
C ALA A 108 31.83 -32.11 8.58
N THR A 109 33.12 -31.80 8.54
CA THR A 109 33.66 -30.51 8.99
C THR A 109 33.21 -29.39 8.04
N ALA A 110 33.24 -29.63 6.73
CA ALA A 110 32.73 -28.70 5.72
C ALA A 110 31.23 -28.43 5.91
N ALA A 111 30.43 -29.48 6.16
CA ALA A 111 29.00 -29.34 6.44
C ALA A 111 28.77 -28.49 7.69
N PHE A 112 29.52 -28.77 8.76
CA PHE A 112 29.46 -28.00 10.00
C PHE A 112 29.77 -26.52 9.80
N MET A 113 30.78 -26.18 8.99
CA MET A 113 31.07 -24.79 8.59
C MET A 113 29.89 -24.13 7.87
N GLY A 114 29.22 -24.87 6.97
CA GLY A 114 27.97 -24.41 6.35
C GLY A 114 26.85 -24.15 7.36
N GLY A 115 26.68 -25.03 8.34
CA GLY A 115 25.75 -24.84 9.45
C GLY A 115 26.06 -23.61 10.30
N LEU A 116 27.33 -23.41 10.63
CA LEU A 116 27.80 -22.26 11.40
C LEU A 116 27.55 -20.95 10.64
N GLN A 117 27.82 -20.92 9.33
CA GLN A 117 27.53 -19.78 8.45
C GLN A 117 26.04 -19.45 8.43
N ALA A 118 25.18 -20.46 8.25
CA ALA A 118 23.74 -20.28 8.23
C ALA A 118 23.22 -19.74 9.58
N PHE A 119 23.76 -20.23 10.69
CA PHE A 119 23.36 -19.75 12.02
C PHE A 119 23.84 -18.31 12.29
N ALA A 120 25.09 -18.00 11.95
CA ALA A 120 25.69 -16.67 12.15
C ALA A 120 24.94 -15.60 11.34
N LEU A 121 24.76 -15.83 10.04
CA LEU A 121 24.03 -14.89 9.19
C LEU A 121 22.57 -14.74 9.64
N ARG A 122 21.89 -15.82 10.05
CA ARG A 122 20.53 -15.74 10.61
C ARG A 122 20.48 -14.87 11.87
N SER A 123 21.47 -15.01 12.74
CA SER A 123 21.57 -14.24 13.98
C SER A 123 21.73 -12.74 13.69
N ILE A 124 22.51 -12.40 12.65
CA ILE A 124 22.67 -11.03 12.16
C ILE A 124 21.36 -10.49 11.58
N LEU A 125 20.72 -11.23 10.66
CA LEU A 125 19.47 -10.80 10.02
C LEU A 125 18.32 -10.63 11.03
N LYS A 126 18.27 -11.46 12.07
CA LYS A 126 17.29 -11.34 13.17
C LYS A 126 17.72 -10.37 14.27
N LYS A 127 18.81 -9.60 14.10
CA LYS A 127 19.32 -8.65 15.10
C LYS A 127 19.49 -9.28 16.50
N LEU A 128 19.97 -10.52 16.54
CA LEU A 128 20.15 -11.33 17.76
C LEU A 128 18.86 -11.68 18.52
N GLN A 129 17.68 -11.39 17.97
CA GLN A 129 16.38 -11.80 18.52
C GLN A 129 16.05 -13.26 18.18
N MET A 130 16.96 -14.14 18.58
CA MET A 130 16.85 -15.59 18.43
C MET A 130 16.16 -16.11 19.70
N SER A 131 14.97 -16.70 19.61
CA SER A 131 14.23 -17.16 20.78
C SER A 131 14.79 -18.51 21.28
N THR A 132 14.08 -19.61 21.06
CA THR A 132 14.52 -20.98 21.37
C THR A 132 15.72 -21.44 20.53
N GLU A 133 16.11 -20.66 19.52
CA GLU A 133 17.23 -20.97 18.62
C GLU A 133 18.60 -20.86 19.30
N TRP A 134 18.72 -20.13 20.43
CA TRP A 134 19.97 -20.08 21.23
C TRP A 134 20.43 -21.45 21.73
N VAL A 135 19.50 -22.39 21.91
CA VAL A 135 19.84 -23.79 22.25
C VAL A 135 20.76 -24.38 21.17
N THR A 136 20.56 -24.01 19.90
CA THR A 136 21.43 -24.46 18.79
C THR A 136 22.82 -23.84 18.87
N ALA A 137 22.94 -22.59 19.36
CA ALA A 137 24.22 -21.93 19.56
C ALA A 137 25.12 -22.67 20.55
N PHE A 138 24.54 -23.18 21.64
CA PHE A 138 25.26 -23.99 22.63
C PHE A 138 25.88 -25.25 21.98
N PHE A 139 25.09 -25.96 21.19
CA PHE A 139 25.58 -27.17 20.51
C PHE A 139 26.58 -26.86 19.39
N LEU A 140 26.41 -25.75 18.67
CA LEU A 140 27.42 -25.27 17.72
C LEU A 140 28.74 -24.94 18.42
N LEU A 141 28.70 -24.29 19.59
CA LEU A 141 29.90 -24.01 20.36
C LEU A 141 30.57 -25.31 20.83
N ALA A 142 29.80 -26.29 21.30
CA ALA A 142 30.32 -27.60 21.69
C ALA A 142 30.96 -28.34 20.49
N GLY A 143 30.33 -28.30 19.31
CA GLY A 143 30.89 -28.86 18.08
C GLY A 143 32.17 -28.15 17.63
N LEU A 144 32.22 -26.83 17.79
CA LEU A 144 33.41 -26.02 17.51
C LEU A 144 34.56 -26.40 18.46
N THR A 145 34.29 -26.54 19.75
CA THR A 145 35.26 -27.02 20.74
C THR A 145 35.75 -28.42 20.40
N ALA A 146 34.87 -29.35 20.02
CA ALA A 146 35.26 -30.70 19.61
C ALA A 146 36.17 -30.71 18.36
N LEU A 147 35.94 -29.80 17.40
CA LEU A 147 36.82 -29.62 16.25
C LEU A 147 38.20 -29.07 16.63
N PHE A 148 38.27 -28.19 17.62
CA PHE A 148 39.53 -27.60 18.09
C PHE A 148 40.29 -28.48 19.09
N THR A 149 39.68 -29.49 19.70
CA THR A 149 40.35 -30.38 20.67
C THR A 149 40.77 -31.72 20.08
N THR A 150 40.21 -32.11 18.93
CA THR A 150 40.65 -33.29 18.18
C THR A 150 41.92 -32.98 17.39
N SER A 151 42.76 -33.98 17.11
CA SER A 151 44.01 -33.85 16.31
C SER A 151 43.79 -33.36 14.86
N ALA A 152 42.55 -33.04 14.49
CA ALA A 152 42.11 -32.46 13.22
C ALA A 152 42.54 -31.00 13.00
N ILE A 153 43.16 -30.34 13.99
CA ILE A 153 43.67 -28.95 13.87
C ILE A 153 44.67 -28.80 12.71
N THR A 154 45.41 -29.86 12.38
CA THR A 154 46.42 -29.82 11.30
C THR A 154 45.82 -29.78 9.89
N GLY A 155 44.53 -30.14 9.71
CA GLY A 155 43.79 -30.08 8.44
C GLY A 155 42.75 -28.96 8.38
N LEU A 156 42.69 -28.10 9.40
CA LEU A 156 41.74 -27.00 9.49
C LEU A 156 42.20 -25.83 8.59
N SER A 157 41.56 -25.71 7.42
CA SER A 157 41.81 -24.61 6.49
C SER A 157 41.27 -23.30 7.08
N TRP A 158 42.16 -22.46 7.62
CA TRP A 158 41.82 -21.10 8.07
C TRP A 158 41.17 -20.26 6.95
N VAL A 159 41.47 -20.58 5.69
CA VAL A 159 40.83 -19.97 4.51
C VAL A 159 39.32 -20.21 4.50
N ALA A 160 38.85 -21.39 4.95
CA ALA A 160 37.42 -21.68 5.06
C ALA A 160 36.73 -20.90 6.18
N PHE A 161 37.44 -20.52 7.24
CA PHE A 161 36.92 -19.59 8.25
C PHE A 161 36.87 -18.17 7.70
N ALA A 162 37.92 -17.74 7.01
CA ALA A 162 37.99 -16.42 6.40
C ALA A 162 36.89 -16.23 5.34
N SER A 163 36.50 -17.28 4.61
CA SER A 163 35.45 -17.21 3.58
C SER A 163 34.05 -16.95 4.12
N MET A 164 33.80 -17.19 5.41
CA MET A 164 32.51 -16.90 6.04
C MET A 164 32.14 -15.42 5.98
N ILE A 165 33.15 -14.54 6.07
CA ILE A 165 32.98 -13.07 6.07
C ILE A 165 32.41 -12.57 4.72
N PRO A 166 33.04 -12.82 3.56
CA PRO A 166 32.49 -12.37 2.28
C PRO A 166 31.15 -13.05 1.95
N ILE A 167 30.94 -14.31 2.32
CA ILE A 167 29.66 -15.01 2.11
C ILE A 167 28.55 -14.38 2.97
N ALA A 168 28.86 -14.01 4.23
CA ALA A 168 27.91 -13.30 5.09
C ALA A 168 27.57 -11.92 4.55
N GLY A 169 28.58 -11.18 4.08
CA GLY A 169 28.42 -9.87 3.45
C GLY A 169 27.53 -9.93 2.20
N ALA A 170 27.76 -10.90 1.31
CA ALA A 170 26.92 -11.11 0.13
C ALA A 170 25.48 -11.48 0.51
N GLY A 171 25.29 -12.38 1.48
CA GLY A 171 23.97 -12.77 1.96
C GLY A 171 23.19 -11.59 2.56
N TRP A 172 23.87 -10.73 3.34
CA TRP A 172 23.27 -9.52 3.89
C TRP A 172 22.86 -8.51 2.80
N LEU A 173 23.71 -8.29 1.79
CA LEU A 173 23.38 -7.42 0.65
C LEU A 173 22.18 -7.93 -0.15
N ILE A 174 22.09 -9.25 -0.35
CA ILE A 174 20.94 -9.88 -1.00
C ILE A 174 19.67 -9.67 -0.17
N ASP A 175 19.73 -9.83 1.15
CA ASP A 175 18.58 -9.57 2.04
C ASP A 175 18.11 -8.12 1.94
N GLN A 176 19.03 -7.15 1.93
CA GLN A 176 18.71 -5.74 1.74
C GLN A 176 18.06 -5.45 0.37
N ALA A 177 18.60 -6.04 -0.70
CA ALA A 177 18.08 -5.86 -2.06
C ALA A 177 16.67 -6.44 -2.21
N ILE A 178 16.45 -7.68 -1.76
CA ILE A 178 15.12 -8.31 -1.76
C ILE A 178 14.18 -7.55 -0.80
N GLY A 179 14.72 -7.08 0.33
CA GLY A 179 14.13 -6.08 1.24
C GLY A 179 13.35 -5.01 0.50
N ARG A 180 14.11 -4.21 -0.25
CA ARG A 180 13.63 -3.05 -1.01
C ARG A 180 12.67 -3.43 -2.14
N ILE A 181 12.95 -4.51 -2.87
CA ILE A 181 12.09 -4.95 -3.98
C ILE A 181 10.71 -5.37 -3.48
N THR A 182 10.65 -6.18 -2.41
CA THR A 182 9.38 -6.63 -1.84
C THR A 182 8.60 -5.45 -1.24
N GLU A 183 9.29 -4.51 -0.60
CA GLU A 183 8.67 -3.31 -0.05
C GLU A 183 8.07 -2.43 -1.16
N ALA A 184 8.82 -2.19 -2.25
CA ALA A 184 8.33 -1.46 -3.41
C ALA A 184 7.10 -2.12 -4.03
N LYS A 185 7.12 -3.44 -4.22
CA LYS A 185 5.99 -4.20 -4.77
C LYS A 185 4.76 -4.17 -3.85
N ASN A 186 4.95 -4.26 -2.54
CA ASN A 186 3.85 -4.16 -1.57
C ASN A 186 3.24 -2.76 -1.57
N LYS A 187 4.08 -1.72 -1.70
CA LYS A 187 3.66 -0.32 -1.82
C LYS A 187 2.86 -0.11 -3.10
N GLU A 188 3.34 -0.57 -4.25
CA GLU A 188 2.62 -0.51 -5.53
C GLU A 188 1.25 -1.20 -5.45
N LYS A 189 1.17 -2.38 -4.82
CA LYS A 189 -0.09 -3.08 -4.62
C LYS A 189 -1.06 -2.29 -3.72
N LEU A 190 -0.57 -1.73 -2.62
CA LEU A 190 -1.37 -0.91 -1.72
C LEU A 190 -1.90 0.35 -2.42
N VAL A 191 -1.07 0.97 -3.26
CA VAL A 191 -1.45 2.10 -4.11
C VAL A 191 -2.56 1.74 -5.07
N ALA A 192 -2.42 0.63 -5.80
CA ALA A 192 -3.44 0.16 -6.72
C ALA A 192 -4.78 -0.08 -6.02
N GLU A 193 -4.74 -0.71 -4.83
CA GLU A 193 -5.94 -0.96 -4.01
C GLU A 193 -6.60 0.34 -3.53
N ILE A 194 -5.81 1.36 -3.16
CA ILE A 194 -6.32 2.68 -2.78
C ILE A 194 -6.99 3.37 -3.98
N LEU A 195 -6.37 3.37 -5.16
CA LEU A 195 -6.94 3.97 -6.37
C LEU A 195 -8.21 3.26 -6.84
N GLU A 196 -8.25 1.92 -6.76
CA GLU A 196 -9.44 1.14 -7.05
C GLU A 196 -10.60 1.48 -6.11
N ARG A 197 -10.30 1.68 -4.83
CA ARG A 197 -11.28 2.15 -3.83
C ARG A 197 -11.81 3.54 -4.15
N PHE A 198 -10.95 4.49 -4.53
CA PHE A 198 -11.40 5.82 -4.96
C PHE A 198 -12.35 5.73 -6.14
N LYS A 199 -12.03 4.90 -7.15
CA LYS A 199 -12.90 4.69 -8.31
C LYS A 199 -14.26 4.10 -7.93
N ALA A 200 -14.27 3.09 -7.06
CA ALA A 200 -15.51 2.47 -6.59
C ALA A 200 -16.39 3.44 -5.77
N LEU A 201 -15.78 4.35 -5.01
CA LEU A 201 -16.52 5.41 -4.32
C LEU A 201 -17.07 6.44 -5.30
N ALA A 202 -16.34 6.78 -6.37
CA ALA A 202 -16.79 7.76 -7.37
C ALA A 202 -18.02 7.27 -8.15
N GLU A 203 -18.17 5.95 -8.30
CA GLU A 203 -19.34 5.33 -8.94
C GLU A 203 -20.56 5.24 -8.02
N ASN A 204 -20.42 5.58 -6.73
CA ASN A 204 -21.50 5.50 -5.76
C ASN A 204 -22.46 6.70 -5.87
N LYS A 205 -23.62 6.46 -6.50
CA LYS A 205 -24.70 7.44 -6.69
C LYS A 205 -25.33 7.99 -5.41
N GLN A 206 -25.03 7.41 -4.24
CA GLN A 206 -25.54 7.89 -2.95
C GLN A 206 -24.70 9.01 -2.33
N LEU A 207 -23.52 9.30 -2.88
CA LEU A 207 -22.68 10.40 -2.41
C LEU A 207 -23.18 11.73 -3.00
N GLY A 208 -23.16 12.78 -2.17
CA GLY A 208 -23.47 14.13 -2.63
C GLY A 208 -22.46 14.62 -3.66
N SER A 209 -22.89 15.51 -4.55
CA SER A 209 -22.06 16.02 -5.66
C SER A 209 -20.76 16.68 -5.20
N SER A 210 -20.74 17.34 -4.04
CA SER A 210 -19.51 17.90 -3.45
C SER A 210 -18.52 16.85 -2.96
N VAL A 211 -19.00 15.70 -2.47
CA VAL A 211 -18.12 14.60 -2.08
C VAL A 211 -17.52 13.93 -3.31
N LEU A 212 -18.33 13.70 -4.36
CA LEU A 212 -17.85 13.14 -5.61
C LEU A 212 -16.79 14.02 -6.28
N ALA A 213 -17.02 15.34 -6.26
CA ALA A 213 -16.08 16.35 -6.71
C ALA A 213 -14.72 16.27 -5.99
N GLU A 214 -14.71 16.31 -4.65
CA GLU A 214 -13.47 16.22 -3.87
C GLU A 214 -12.77 14.86 -4.04
N LEU A 215 -13.53 13.79 -4.28
CA LEU A 215 -13.00 12.44 -4.49
C LEU A 215 -12.20 12.34 -5.79
N ASP A 216 -12.66 13.01 -6.84
CA ASP A 216 -11.97 13.05 -8.14
C ASP A 216 -10.63 13.79 -8.05
N ILE A 217 -10.61 14.92 -7.32
CA ILE A 217 -9.39 15.67 -7.00
C ILE A 217 -8.42 14.77 -6.22
N LEU A 218 -8.92 14.17 -5.14
CA LEU A 218 -8.10 13.37 -4.24
C LEU A 218 -7.51 12.15 -4.97
N SER A 219 -8.30 11.50 -5.82
CA SER A 219 -7.85 10.41 -6.70
C SER A 219 -6.73 10.86 -7.64
N THR A 220 -6.89 12.02 -8.28
CA THR A 220 -5.89 12.60 -9.19
C THR A 220 -4.60 12.93 -8.45
N ARG A 221 -4.68 13.59 -7.29
CA ARG A 221 -3.52 13.95 -6.45
C ARG A 221 -2.81 12.73 -5.89
N ALA A 222 -3.56 11.74 -5.44
CA ALA A 222 -3.00 10.47 -5.00
C ALA A 222 -2.24 9.79 -6.14
N SER A 223 -2.82 9.74 -7.35
CA SER A 223 -2.15 9.19 -8.54
C SER A 223 -0.85 9.93 -8.89
N GLN A 224 -0.87 11.27 -8.89
CA GLN A 224 0.32 12.10 -9.13
C GLN A 224 1.40 11.91 -8.05
N PHE A 225 1.00 11.83 -6.78
CA PHE A 225 1.89 11.53 -5.67
C PHE A 225 2.55 10.15 -5.83
N PHE A 226 1.78 9.13 -6.19
CA PHE A 226 2.30 7.77 -6.36
C PHE A 226 3.20 7.61 -7.60
N THR A 227 2.89 8.28 -8.71
CA THR A 227 3.79 8.32 -9.87
C THR A 227 5.10 9.05 -9.56
N THR A 228 5.06 10.07 -8.70
CA THR A 228 6.26 10.78 -8.22
C THR A 228 7.11 9.91 -7.30
N ILE A 229 6.49 9.11 -6.43
CA ILE A 229 7.18 8.10 -5.61
C ILE A 229 7.90 7.08 -6.49
N ASN A 230 7.22 6.55 -7.52
CA ASN A 230 7.79 5.52 -8.40
C ASN A 230 9.01 6.02 -9.21
N LYS A 231 9.17 7.34 -9.38
CA LYS A 231 10.34 7.96 -10.02
C LYS A 231 11.55 8.14 -9.09
N GLY A 232 11.52 7.56 -7.88
CA GLY A 232 12.66 7.54 -6.96
C GLY A 232 12.59 8.53 -5.80
N GLY A 233 11.40 9.11 -5.53
CA GLY A 233 11.18 9.91 -4.33
C GLY A 233 11.06 9.04 -3.07
N HIS A 234 11.59 9.50 -1.93
CA HIS A 234 11.37 8.83 -0.65
C HIS A 234 9.87 8.66 -0.38
N THR A 235 9.41 7.43 -0.15
CA THR A 235 8.04 7.16 0.31
C THR A 235 7.85 7.68 1.73
N ASP A 236 6.85 8.51 1.92
CA ASP A 236 6.37 8.88 3.25
C ASP A 236 5.35 7.83 3.72
N ASP A 237 5.82 6.85 4.50
CA ASP A 237 5.00 5.73 4.98
C ASP A 237 3.85 6.21 5.89
N ALA A 238 4.02 7.36 6.58
CA ALA A 238 2.97 7.95 7.41
C ALA A 238 1.82 8.47 6.54
N LEU A 239 2.13 9.08 5.40
CA LEU A 239 1.13 9.56 4.46
C LEU A 239 0.37 8.39 3.81
N ILE A 240 1.07 7.34 3.37
CA ILE A 240 0.43 6.15 2.80
C ILE A 240 -0.54 5.51 3.83
N ALA A 241 -0.13 5.42 5.09
CA ALA A 241 -0.99 4.94 6.17
C ALA A 241 -2.22 5.82 6.38
N ARG A 242 -2.06 7.15 6.32
CA ARG A 242 -3.15 8.12 6.48
C ARG A 242 -4.14 8.07 5.31
N ILE A 243 -3.66 8.02 4.07
CA ILE A 243 -4.49 7.82 2.87
C ILE A 243 -5.30 6.53 3.01
N ASN A 244 -4.67 5.43 3.42
CA ASN A 244 -5.36 4.15 3.63
C ASN A 244 -6.40 4.21 4.76
N SER A 245 -6.12 4.92 5.86
CA SER A 245 -7.07 5.11 6.97
C SER A 245 -8.30 5.88 6.51
N ILE A 246 -8.10 7.04 5.88
CA ILE A 246 -9.17 7.88 5.36
C ILE A 246 -10.00 7.08 4.35
N THR A 247 -9.34 6.39 3.40
CA THR A 247 -10.04 5.57 2.40
C THR A 247 -10.88 4.45 3.03
N ARG A 248 -10.43 3.83 4.12
CA ARG A 248 -11.23 2.82 4.86
C ARG A 248 -12.40 3.44 5.61
N GLU A 249 -12.19 4.58 6.23
CA GLU A 249 -13.27 5.34 6.88
C GLU A 249 -14.35 5.72 5.87
N MET A 250 -13.95 6.11 4.65
CA MET A 250 -14.88 6.39 3.56
C MET A 250 -15.70 5.17 3.12
N PHE A 251 -15.09 3.99 3.05
CA PHE A 251 -15.79 2.74 2.74
C PHE A 251 -16.71 2.25 3.85
N GLY A 252 -16.40 2.58 5.11
CA GLY A 252 -17.17 2.18 6.28
C GLY A 252 -18.28 3.16 6.68
N ALA A 253 -18.25 4.39 6.17
CA ALA A 253 -19.21 5.43 6.50
C ALA A 253 -20.61 5.07 5.96
N LYS A 254 -21.56 4.81 6.87
CA LYS A 254 -22.98 4.82 6.53
C LYS A 254 -23.39 6.24 6.12
N THR A 255 -24.20 6.34 5.07
CA THR A 255 -24.73 7.56 4.44
C THR A 255 -25.65 8.35 5.38
N ASP A 256 -25.10 8.93 6.44
CA ASP A 256 -25.73 10.01 7.20
C ASP A 256 -25.06 11.35 6.83
N LYS A 257 -25.82 12.45 6.90
CA LYS A 257 -25.38 13.80 6.56
C LYS A 257 -24.13 14.21 7.37
N SER A 258 -24.08 13.81 8.65
CA SER A 258 -22.92 14.01 9.53
C SER A 258 -21.67 13.25 9.07
N ALA A 259 -21.83 12.13 8.38
CA ALA A 259 -20.72 11.35 7.85
C ALA A 259 -20.17 11.99 6.58
N SER A 260 -21.03 12.55 5.72
CA SER A 260 -20.63 13.20 4.47
C SER A 260 -19.80 14.47 4.70
N GLU A 261 -20.14 15.29 5.71
CA GLU A 261 -19.35 16.49 6.06
C GLU A 261 -18.00 16.18 6.71
N ARG A 262 -17.96 15.15 7.58
CA ARG A 262 -16.70 14.64 8.15
C ARG A 262 -15.79 14.08 7.07
N LEU A 263 -16.37 13.34 6.14
CA LEU A 263 -15.68 12.75 5.00
C LEU A 263 -15.13 13.83 4.06
N LEU A 264 -15.95 14.82 3.70
CA LEU A 264 -15.50 15.97 2.91
C LEU A 264 -14.34 16.71 3.58
N THR A 265 -14.42 16.93 4.90
CA THR A 265 -13.33 17.58 5.65
C THR A 265 -12.06 16.73 5.65
N GLY A 266 -12.16 15.41 5.91
CA GLY A 266 -11.01 14.51 5.88
C GLY A 266 -10.37 14.41 4.48
N MET A 267 -11.18 14.42 3.43
CA MET A 267 -10.70 14.44 2.05
C MET A 267 -9.99 15.74 1.72
N GLN A 268 -10.55 16.88 2.15
CA GLN A 268 -9.93 18.19 1.99
C GLN A 268 -8.58 18.27 2.73
N ASP A 269 -8.51 17.86 3.99
CA ASP A 269 -7.26 17.86 4.76
C ASP A 269 -6.18 16.99 4.07
N LEU A 270 -6.57 15.83 3.53
CA LEU A 270 -5.66 14.95 2.81
C LEU A 270 -5.22 15.56 1.48
N SER A 271 -6.15 16.23 0.79
CA SER A 271 -5.91 16.95 -0.46
C SER A 271 -4.89 18.08 -0.26
N ASP A 272 -4.97 18.83 0.84
CA ASP A 272 -3.99 19.87 1.23
C ASP A 272 -2.61 19.29 1.54
N GLU A 273 -2.57 18.17 2.28
CA GLU A 273 -1.32 17.54 2.66
C GLU A 273 -0.58 16.99 1.44
N LEU A 274 -1.32 16.33 0.52
CA LEU A 274 -0.80 15.89 -0.77
C LEU A 274 -0.28 17.08 -1.59
N ASP A 275 -1.01 18.18 -1.62
CA ASP A 275 -0.59 19.39 -2.34
C ASP A 275 0.70 19.98 -1.78
N ARG A 276 0.83 20.10 -0.46
CA ARG A 276 2.05 20.59 0.19
C ARG A 276 3.24 19.72 -0.20
N ILE A 277 3.08 18.39 -0.14
CA ILE A 277 4.16 17.46 -0.46
C ILE A 277 4.51 17.52 -1.95
N LEU A 278 3.50 17.63 -2.83
CA LEU A 278 3.74 17.81 -4.27
C LEU A 278 4.47 19.13 -4.55
N GLN A 279 4.16 20.23 -3.85
CA GLN A 279 4.85 21.51 -3.98
C GLN A 279 6.30 21.45 -3.47
N GLU A 280 6.54 20.83 -2.32
CA GLU A 280 7.88 20.63 -1.76
C GLU A 280 8.75 19.78 -2.69
N ARG A 281 8.15 18.83 -3.42
CA ARG A 281 8.85 17.90 -4.32
C ARG A 281 8.92 18.36 -5.78
N GLY A 282 8.08 19.31 -6.19
CA GLY A 282 8.00 19.77 -7.56
C GLY A 282 7.35 21.14 -7.65
N GLY A 283 8.11 22.15 -8.08
CA GLY A 283 7.55 23.44 -8.48
C GLY A 283 6.72 23.34 -9.78
N PRO A 284 6.03 24.41 -10.20
CA PRO A 284 5.17 24.41 -11.39
C PRO A 284 5.88 23.97 -12.69
N SER A 285 7.20 24.17 -12.75
CA SER A 285 8.06 23.81 -13.87
C SER A 285 8.41 22.31 -13.96
N SER A 286 8.08 21.51 -12.95
CA SER A 286 8.41 20.07 -12.92
C SER A 286 7.43 19.19 -13.70
N GLY A 287 6.30 19.75 -14.18
CA GLY A 287 5.19 18.99 -14.77
C GLY A 287 4.45 18.10 -13.74
N ILE A 288 4.80 18.19 -12.46
CA ILE A 288 4.17 17.48 -11.34
C ILE A 288 2.93 18.25 -10.82
N ILE A 289 2.94 19.57 -10.94
CA ILE A 289 1.81 20.43 -10.59
C ILE A 289 0.91 20.55 -11.82
N ASP A 290 -0.36 20.18 -11.65
CA ASP A 290 -1.41 20.34 -12.64
C ASP A 290 -1.65 21.82 -12.98
N GLU A 291 -1.72 22.15 -14.27
CA GLU A 291 -1.98 23.50 -14.77
C GLU A 291 -3.37 24.02 -14.38
N PHE A 292 -4.33 23.13 -14.12
CA PHE A 292 -5.68 23.50 -13.69
C PHE A 292 -5.84 23.66 -12.18
N ARG A 293 -4.76 23.44 -11.40
CA ARG A 293 -4.78 23.51 -9.92
C ARG A 293 -5.38 24.83 -9.40
N GLY A 294 -5.09 25.95 -10.07
CA GLY A 294 -5.61 27.25 -9.66
C GLY A 294 -7.13 27.35 -9.71
N TYR A 295 -7.78 26.60 -10.60
CA TYR A 295 -9.24 26.54 -10.68
C TYR A 295 -9.82 25.59 -9.64
N GLU A 296 -9.20 24.42 -9.43
CA GLU A 296 -9.61 23.49 -8.36
C GLU A 296 -9.57 24.15 -6.99
N GLN A 297 -8.52 24.94 -6.71
CA GLN A 297 -8.40 25.66 -5.45
C GLN A 297 -9.55 26.66 -5.25
N GLN A 298 -9.92 27.41 -6.28
CA GLN A 298 -11.06 28.33 -6.23
C GLN A 298 -12.37 27.59 -5.98
N VAL A 299 -12.60 26.46 -6.64
CA VAL A 299 -13.80 25.64 -6.41
C VAL A 299 -13.85 25.11 -4.98
N ARG A 300 -12.69 24.72 -4.43
CA ARG A 300 -12.59 24.25 -3.05
C ARG A 300 -12.86 25.36 -2.03
N GLU A 301 -12.38 26.57 -2.27
CA GLU A 301 -12.70 27.74 -1.45
C GLU A 301 -14.21 28.01 -1.41
N LEU A 302 -14.92 27.82 -2.54
CA LEU A 302 -16.39 27.89 -2.57
C LEU A 302 -17.04 26.82 -1.69
N LEU A 303 -16.56 25.57 -1.76
CA LEU A 303 -17.05 24.46 -0.93
C LEU A 303 -16.80 24.67 0.58
N ILE A 304 -15.72 25.37 0.94
CA ILE A 304 -15.46 25.78 2.33
C ILE A 304 -16.43 26.89 2.74
N ALA A 305 -16.57 27.92 1.91
CA ALA A 305 -17.46 29.06 2.18
C ALA A 305 -18.94 28.64 2.30
N LYS A 306 -19.35 27.62 1.55
CA LYS A 306 -20.67 26.99 1.63
C LYS A 306 -21.07 26.58 3.06
N ARG A 307 -20.13 26.13 3.89
CA ARG A 307 -20.42 25.52 5.20
C ARG A 307 -21.15 26.45 6.17
N SER A 308 -20.98 27.76 6.01
CA SER A 308 -21.63 28.78 6.84
C SER A 308 -22.93 29.34 6.24
N LEU A 309 -23.39 28.82 5.10
CA LEU A 309 -24.56 29.34 4.39
C LEU A 309 -25.82 28.50 4.63
N ALA A 310 -26.97 29.11 4.36
CA ALA A 310 -28.25 28.41 4.30
C ALA A 310 -28.28 27.27 3.25
N ILE A 311 -29.27 26.36 3.38
CA ILE A 311 -29.34 25.11 2.61
C ILE A 311 -29.43 25.33 1.09
N GLU A 312 -30.28 26.24 0.62
CA GLU A 312 -30.47 26.46 -0.83
C GLU A 312 -29.24 27.06 -1.54
N PRO A 313 -28.62 28.17 -1.08
CA PRO A 313 -27.39 28.67 -1.71
C PRO A 313 -26.26 27.65 -1.62
N ALA A 314 -26.21 26.86 -0.54
CA ALA A 314 -25.26 25.77 -0.40
C ALA A 314 -25.44 24.68 -1.47
N ARG A 315 -26.68 24.37 -1.86
CA ARG A 315 -26.99 23.42 -2.94
C ARG A 315 -26.58 23.94 -4.31
N HIS A 316 -26.75 25.24 -4.58
CA HIS A 316 -26.27 25.85 -5.83
C HIS A 316 -24.75 25.82 -5.93
N ILE A 317 -24.04 26.08 -4.83
CA ILE A 317 -22.57 25.97 -4.79
C ILE A 317 -22.11 24.52 -5.07
N ASP A 318 -22.83 23.52 -4.56
CA ASP A 318 -22.53 22.12 -4.87
C ASP A 318 -22.66 21.79 -6.36
N ALA A 319 -23.68 22.34 -7.02
CA ALA A 319 -23.89 22.18 -8.45
C ALA A 319 -22.79 22.88 -9.26
N ILE A 320 -22.43 24.11 -8.88
CA ILE A 320 -21.33 24.86 -9.50
C ILE A 320 -20.01 24.11 -9.36
N ALA A 321 -19.71 23.59 -8.16
CA ALA A 321 -18.49 22.85 -7.90
C ALA A 321 -18.40 21.60 -8.77
N TYR A 322 -19.47 20.79 -8.79
CA TYR A 322 -19.53 19.58 -9.60
C TYR A 322 -19.28 19.86 -11.09
N ALA A 323 -20.02 20.81 -11.66
CA ALA A 323 -19.88 21.17 -13.07
C ALA A 323 -18.51 21.80 -13.39
N SER A 324 -17.93 22.57 -12.46
CA SER A 324 -16.58 23.10 -12.60
C SER A 324 -15.54 21.98 -12.73
N TYR A 325 -15.65 20.92 -11.92
CA TYR A 325 -14.76 19.76 -12.05
C TYR A 325 -15.00 19.00 -13.35
N GLY A 326 -16.25 18.88 -13.80
CA GLY A 326 -16.57 18.35 -15.13
C GLY A 326 -15.85 19.11 -16.24
N ILE A 327 -15.92 20.44 -16.25
CA ILE A 327 -15.21 21.30 -17.20
C ILE A 327 -13.69 21.08 -17.13
N ILE A 328 -13.12 21.07 -15.92
CA ILE A 328 -11.68 20.83 -15.72
C ILE A 328 -11.26 19.46 -16.27
N LYS A 329 -12.08 18.44 -16.02
CA LYS A 329 -11.85 17.08 -16.53
C LYS A 329 -11.86 17.03 -18.06
N GLN A 330 -12.78 17.74 -18.72
CA GLN A 330 -12.79 17.82 -20.18
C GLN A 330 -11.56 18.55 -20.73
N MET A 331 -11.18 19.68 -20.14
CA MET A 331 -9.95 20.39 -20.53
C MET A 331 -8.67 19.56 -20.35
N ARG A 332 -8.64 18.67 -19.33
CA ARG A 332 -7.54 17.71 -19.14
C ARG A 332 -7.54 16.61 -20.21
N ALA A 333 -8.71 16.18 -20.66
CA ALA A 333 -8.87 15.09 -21.61
C ALA A 333 -8.60 15.55 -23.06
N ASP A 334 -9.11 16.73 -23.43
CA ASP A 334 -8.94 17.31 -24.77
C ASP A 334 -8.32 18.72 -24.70
N PRO A 335 -7.08 18.90 -25.21
CA PRO A 335 -6.43 20.22 -25.28
C PRO A 335 -7.20 21.28 -26.08
N THR A 336 -8.13 20.89 -26.96
CA THR A 336 -8.92 21.82 -27.78
C THR A 336 -10.02 22.53 -26.98
N ASP A 337 -10.48 21.93 -25.87
CA ASP A 337 -11.49 22.51 -24.98
C ASP A 337 -10.89 23.54 -24.01
N LYS A 338 -9.57 23.48 -23.81
CA LYS A 338 -8.85 24.34 -22.85
C LYS A 338 -9.13 25.84 -23.02
N PRO A 339 -9.06 26.45 -24.22
CA PRO A 339 -9.27 27.89 -24.35
C PRO A 339 -10.69 28.34 -23.97
N ALA A 340 -11.70 27.52 -24.28
CA ALA A 340 -13.10 27.81 -23.95
C ALA A 340 -13.34 27.66 -22.44
N GLY A 341 -12.95 26.50 -21.88
CA GLY A 341 -13.10 26.21 -20.46
C GLY A 341 -12.32 27.18 -19.55
N GLU A 342 -11.08 27.53 -19.89
CA GLU A 342 -10.29 28.50 -19.09
C GLU A 342 -10.94 29.88 -19.08
N LYS A 343 -11.43 30.34 -20.23
CA LYS A 343 -12.11 31.63 -20.37
C LYS A 343 -13.39 31.65 -19.53
N PHE A 344 -14.16 30.57 -19.55
CA PHE A 344 -15.36 30.42 -18.74
C PHE A 344 -15.02 30.42 -17.25
N LEU A 345 -14.18 29.48 -16.78
CA LEU A 345 -13.85 29.33 -15.36
C LEU A 345 -13.22 30.59 -14.78
N LYS A 346 -12.28 31.23 -15.49
CA LYS A 346 -11.65 32.48 -15.03
C LYS A 346 -12.64 33.61 -14.81
N ARG A 347 -13.71 33.68 -15.60
CA ARG A 347 -14.74 34.71 -15.49
C ARG A 347 -15.74 34.37 -14.39
N TYR A 348 -16.26 33.15 -14.42
CA TYR A 348 -17.42 32.78 -13.62
C TYR A 348 -17.06 32.32 -12.21
N LEU A 349 -15.93 31.61 -11.98
CA LEU A 349 -15.53 31.23 -10.62
C LEU A 349 -15.27 32.46 -9.73
N LYS A 350 -14.59 33.47 -10.28
CA LYS A 350 -14.37 34.74 -9.57
C LYS A 350 -15.69 35.43 -9.23
N ALA A 351 -16.61 35.54 -10.19
CA ALA A 351 -17.92 36.15 -9.97
C ALA A 351 -18.75 35.37 -8.93
N THR A 352 -18.70 34.04 -8.95
CA THR A 352 -19.35 33.20 -7.94
C THR A 352 -18.75 33.44 -6.55
N ALA A 353 -17.42 33.52 -6.43
CA ALA A 353 -16.76 33.78 -5.15
C ALA A 353 -17.17 35.14 -4.55
N GLU A 354 -17.29 36.18 -5.38
CA GLU A 354 -17.75 37.50 -4.95
C GLU A 354 -19.20 37.45 -4.42
N VAL A 355 -20.11 36.76 -5.13
CA VAL A 355 -21.51 36.60 -4.71
C VAL A 355 -21.61 35.79 -3.40
N VAL A 356 -20.84 34.70 -3.28
CA VAL A 356 -20.81 33.86 -2.08
C VAL A 356 -20.26 34.62 -0.87
N SER A 357 -19.20 35.41 -1.06
CA SER A 357 -18.63 36.24 0.00
C SER A 357 -19.61 37.29 0.50
N GLU A 358 -20.30 37.99 -0.41
CA GLU A 358 -21.27 39.02 -0.03
C GLU A 358 -22.52 38.39 0.61
N ARG A 359 -23.01 37.26 0.10
CA ARG A 359 -24.08 36.47 0.73
C ARG A 359 -23.74 36.14 2.17
N ARG A 360 -22.55 35.59 2.41
CA ARG A 360 -22.09 35.22 3.74
C ARG A 360 -22.05 36.42 4.68
N ARG A 361 -21.49 37.55 4.22
CA ARG A 361 -21.47 38.81 4.98
C ARG A 361 -22.88 39.28 5.34
N LEU A 362 -23.82 39.19 4.40
CA LEU A 362 -25.22 39.56 4.63
C LEU A 362 -25.89 38.62 5.65
N GLU A 363 -25.67 37.30 5.55
CA GLU A 363 -26.20 36.31 6.50
C GLU A 363 -25.59 36.47 7.91
N GLU A 364 -24.30 36.81 8.04
CA GLU A 364 -23.63 37.11 9.31
C GLU A 364 -24.16 38.41 9.95
N SER A 365 -24.53 39.41 9.13
CA SER A 365 -25.09 40.70 9.61
C SER A 365 -26.53 40.59 10.17
N THR A 366 -27.20 39.44 9.96
CA THR A 366 -28.61 39.20 10.32
C THR A 366 -28.87 39.03 11.82
N ALA A 367 -27.85 39.02 12.67
CA ALA A 367 -28.00 38.73 14.10
C ALA A 367 -28.76 39.82 14.91
N ALA A 368 -29.06 40.99 14.35
CA ALA A 368 -29.64 42.10 15.12
C ALA A 368 -30.82 42.86 14.48
N ASN A 369 -31.05 42.86 13.16
CA ASN A 369 -32.22 43.53 12.54
C ASN A 369 -32.46 43.07 11.08
N ARG A 370 -33.52 42.30 10.85
CA ARG A 370 -33.89 41.75 9.53
C ARG A 370 -34.76 42.77 8.77
N SER A 371 -34.16 43.58 7.90
CA SER A 371 -34.89 44.55 7.09
C SER A 371 -35.44 43.92 5.79
N GLN A 372 -36.53 44.45 5.25
CA GLN A 372 -37.10 43.98 3.98
C GLN A 372 -36.09 44.10 2.80
N ALA A 373 -35.20 45.10 2.86
CA ALA A 373 -34.13 45.26 1.88
C ALA A 373 -33.09 44.13 1.96
N LEU A 374 -32.78 43.64 3.17
CA LEU A 374 -31.88 42.51 3.38
C LEU A 374 -32.48 41.21 2.84
N GLU A 375 -33.76 40.94 3.10
CA GLU A 375 -34.43 39.75 2.55
C GLU A 375 -34.51 39.77 1.03
N SER A 376 -34.74 40.95 0.45
CA SER A 376 -34.72 41.13 -1.01
C SER A 376 -33.33 40.88 -1.60
N ALA A 377 -32.27 41.33 -0.91
CA ALA A 377 -30.89 41.08 -1.33
C ALA A 377 -30.50 39.59 -1.22
N LEU A 378 -30.89 38.92 -0.13
CA LEU A 378 -30.68 37.48 0.04
C LEU A 378 -31.41 36.69 -1.06
N THR A 379 -32.69 36.97 -1.31
CA THR A 379 -33.46 36.31 -2.38
C THR A 379 -32.80 36.49 -3.74
N ARG A 380 -32.39 37.73 -4.08
CA ARG A 380 -31.72 38.01 -5.35
C ARG A 380 -30.38 37.28 -5.49
N SER A 381 -29.61 37.19 -4.41
CA SER A 381 -28.35 36.42 -4.44
C SER A 381 -28.57 34.93 -4.65
N ASP A 382 -29.70 34.38 -4.18
CA ASP A 382 -30.12 33.00 -4.41
C ASP A 382 -30.38 32.74 -5.90
N GLU A 383 -31.21 33.59 -6.51
CA GLU A 383 -31.52 33.54 -7.95
C GLU A 383 -30.25 33.65 -8.81
N VAL A 384 -29.31 34.51 -8.41
CA VAL A 384 -28.02 34.64 -9.10
C VAL A 384 -27.20 33.36 -9.00
N LEU A 385 -27.14 32.74 -7.82
CA LEU A 385 -26.43 31.47 -7.63
C LEU A 385 -27.10 30.32 -8.41
N GLU A 386 -28.42 30.29 -8.47
CA GLU A 386 -29.18 29.34 -9.29
C GLU A 386 -28.83 29.49 -10.78
N HIS A 387 -28.88 30.73 -11.30
CA HIS A 387 -28.53 31.00 -12.69
C HIS A 387 -27.06 30.67 -13.00
N MET A 388 -26.14 30.95 -12.07
CA MET A 388 -24.74 30.52 -12.20
C MET A 388 -24.63 29.00 -12.23
N ALA A 389 -25.27 28.28 -11.31
CA ALA A 389 -25.25 26.82 -11.30
C ALA A 389 -25.70 26.23 -12.64
N LYS A 390 -26.78 26.77 -13.22
CA LYS A 390 -27.25 26.37 -14.54
C LYS A 390 -26.24 26.68 -15.65
N ALA A 391 -25.64 27.87 -15.65
CA ALA A 391 -24.63 28.24 -16.64
C ALA A 391 -23.40 27.32 -16.60
N PHE A 392 -22.94 26.92 -15.42
CA PHE A 392 -21.84 25.95 -15.28
C PHE A 392 -22.23 24.56 -15.83
N GLN A 393 -23.45 24.10 -15.56
CA GLN A 393 -23.96 22.83 -16.09
C GLN A 393 -24.11 22.86 -17.62
N ASP A 394 -24.62 23.98 -18.16
CA ASP A 394 -24.77 24.15 -19.61
C ASP A 394 -23.40 24.17 -20.32
N GLU A 395 -22.39 24.81 -19.72
CA GLU A 395 -21.02 24.82 -20.25
C GLU A 395 -20.36 23.42 -20.18
N GLU A 396 -20.49 22.72 -19.04
CA GLU A 396 -20.03 21.33 -18.90
C GLU A 396 -20.64 20.44 -19.99
N GLN A 397 -21.96 20.54 -20.18
CA GLN A 397 -22.68 19.76 -21.19
C GLN A 397 -22.30 20.18 -22.61
N TYR A 398 -22.02 21.45 -22.86
CA TYR A 398 -21.55 21.94 -24.15
C TYR A 398 -20.21 21.32 -24.55
N LEU A 399 -19.24 21.25 -23.63
CA LEU A 399 -17.95 20.60 -23.87
C LEU A 399 -18.13 19.09 -24.13
N LEU A 400 -18.93 18.41 -23.29
CA LEU A 400 -19.29 16.99 -23.49
C LEU A 400 -19.93 16.71 -24.87
N ASN A 401 -20.81 17.60 -25.32
CA ASN A 401 -21.52 17.46 -26.60
C ASN A 401 -20.60 17.74 -27.80
N ASN A 402 -19.69 18.70 -27.69
CA ASN A 402 -18.70 18.98 -28.74
C ASN A 402 -17.78 17.78 -28.97
N ASP A 403 -17.34 17.10 -27.91
CA ASP A 403 -16.56 15.87 -28.01
C ASP A 403 -17.31 14.77 -28.80
N THR A 404 -18.60 14.61 -28.54
CA THR A 404 -19.42 13.60 -29.22
C THR A 404 -19.66 13.93 -30.69
N VAL A 405 -19.87 15.21 -31.01
CA VAL A 405 -20.00 15.68 -32.40
C VAL A 405 -18.68 15.53 -33.14
N ASN A 406 -17.56 15.90 -32.53
CA ASN A 406 -16.22 15.75 -33.11
C ASN A 406 -15.87 14.28 -33.34
N PHE A 407 -16.11 13.41 -32.37
CA PHE A 407 -15.90 11.97 -32.51
C PHE A 407 -16.77 11.36 -33.62
N THR A 408 -18.03 11.78 -33.71
CA THR A 408 -18.94 11.34 -34.79
C THR A 408 -18.48 11.83 -36.16
N ALA A 409 -18.01 13.08 -36.25
CA ALA A 409 -17.44 13.63 -37.48
C ALA A 409 -16.15 12.89 -37.90
N GLN A 410 -15.29 12.55 -36.93
CA GLN A 410 -14.08 11.76 -37.17
C GLN A 410 -14.41 10.32 -37.61
N LEU A 411 -15.42 9.68 -37.01
CA LEU A 411 -15.90 8.37 -37.45
C LEU A 411 -16.48 8.42 -38.87
N ASN A 412 -17.24 9.45 -39.21
CA ASN A 412 -17.77 9.64 -40.56
C ASN A 412 -16.67 9.92 -41.59
N ALA A 413 -15.64 10.69 -41.21
CA ALA A 413 -14.46 10.92 -42.04
C ALA A 413 -13.66 9.63 -42.24
N LEU A 414 -13.49 8.83 -41.19
CA LEU A 414 -12.81 7.52 -41.24
C LEU A 414 -13.58 6.51 -42.08
N ASP A 415 -14.91 6.44 -41.95
CA ASP A 415 -15.80 5.61 -42.76
C ASP A 415 -15.75 6.02 -44.24
N THR A 416 -15.75 7.33 -44.52
CA THR A 416 -15.57 7.86 -45.88
C THR A 416 -14.19 7.50 -46.43
N PHE A 417 -13.14 7.58 -45.61
CA PHE A 417 -11.79 7.20 -46.00
C PHE A 417 -11.65 5.69 -46.27
N MET A 418 -12.31 4.84 -45.47
CA MET A 418 -12.36 3.40 -45.69
C MET A 418 -13.10 3.05 -46.98
N LYS A 419 -14.24 3.71 -47.25
CA LYS A 419 -15.01 3.56 -48.50
C LYS A 419 -14.24 4.02 -49.73
N MET A 420 -13.44 5.09 -49.63
CA MET A 420 -12.59 5.56 -50.72
C MET A 420 -11.39 4.64 -51.02
N ARG A 421 -10.93 3.85 -50.05
CA ARG A 421 -9.78 2.92 -50.22
C ARG A 421 -10.17 1.50 -50.67
N GLY A 422 -11.45 1.24 -50.92
CA GLY A 422 -11.89 -0.01 -51.57
C GLY A 422 -11.75 -1.25 -50.68
N HIS A 423 -12.44 -1.25 -49.54
CA HIS A 423 -12.95 -2.48 -48.93
C HIS A 423 -14.47 -2.51 -49.01
#